data_AF-A0A7X0P8C2-F1
#
_entry.id   AF-A0A7X0P8C2-F1
#
_cell.length_a   1.000
_cell.length_b   1.000
_cell.length_c   1.000
_cell.angle_alpha   90.00
_cell.angle_beta   90.00
_cell.angle_gamma   90.00
#
_symmetry.space_group_name_H-M   'P 1'
#
loop_
_entity.id
_entity.type
_entity.pdbx_description
1 polymer ?
#
loop_
_entity_poly.entity_id
_entity_poly.type
_entity_poly.pdbx_seq_one_letter_code
_entity_poly.pdbx_strand_id
1 'polypeptide(L)'
;MTANELAQLVHWFPLVDRPRPTYPPLEERVAEVTSLARDLEHTDDVLLGAARVLNRAALIASDCGMPELARELCWCQIAPYRKLGRLTIVQAKHMLEPVVNLARLRMRAGDAEAAWASISNLHHALRANKDAVVEDQLLPTGDLDGTKEEYQQLCEWAWRAYLAEGTRALVRLGRWREALAHVDQNKGIGLHLMDGRQVKIVNCLLDGNADAARNVLDASTLTMPWETQVAACLHVMCCITGDQPAKRVTSWMIHRYLAGRPEHGHAIFRARLGLAVIDLATCAAPDQAGAAYMRLVEEAIASGDGYAAREVLAHDRCRATLSGTDEETLSTAVKATGLGLGTISDPLMTDLIAAVNKSATALARALDMPAYVVHGHAPA
;
A
#
# COMPACT_ATOMS: atom_id res chain seq x y z
N MET A 1 -21.05 21.26 -7.23
CA MET A 1 -19.77 20.78 -6.67
C MET A 1 -18.62 21.44 -7.41
N THR A 2 -17.61 21.96 -6.71
CA THR A 2 -16.41 22.54 -7.31
C THR A 2 -15.40 21.47 -7.72
N ALA A 3 -14.46 21.80 -8.62
CA ALA A 3 -13.37 20.89 -8.98
C ALA A 3 -12.50 20.50 -7.78
N ASN A 4 -12.33 21.41 -6.81
CA ASN A 4 -11.56 21.15 -5.59
C ASN A 4 -12.30 20.19 -4.64
N GLU A 5 -13.61 20.35 -4.48
CA GLU A 5 -14.44 19.41 -3.71
C GLU A 5 -14.43 18.02 -4.34
N LEU A 6 -14.54 17.92 -5.68
CA LEU A 6 -14.46 16.64 -6.36
C LEU A 6 -13.07 16.01 -6.21
N ALA A 7 -11.99 16.80 -6.32
CA ALA A 7 -10.62 16.33 -6.08
C ALA A 7 -10.47 15.74 -4.66
N GLN A 8 -11.07 16.39 -3.65
CA GLN A 8 -11.13 15.89 -2.28
C GLN A 8 -12.02 14.66 -2.12
N LEU A 9 -12.99 14.38 -2.98
CA LEU A 9 -13.78 13.14 -2.87
C LEU A 9 -13.07 11.96 -3.56
N VAL A 10 -12.43 12.22 -4.71
CA VAL A 10 -11.82 11.14 -5.51
C VAL A 10 -10.51 10.63 -4.93
N HIS A 11 -9.84 11.38 -4.04
CA HIS A 11 -8.55 11.00 -3.45
C HIS A 11 -8.57 9.69 -2.64
N TRP A 12 -9.76 9.26 -2.19
CA TRP A 12 -9.97 7.98 -1.53
C TRP A 12 -9.80 6.80 -2.49
N PHE A 13 -10.04 7.00 -3.78
CA PHE A 13 -10.03 5.95 -4.79
C PHE A 13 -8.64 5.82 -5.42
N PRO A 14 -8.24 4.61 -5.87
CA PRO A 14 -8.98 3.36 -5.77
C PRO A 14 -9.00 2.77 -4.35
N LEU A 15 -10.19 2.35 -3.90
CA LEU A 15 -10.40 1.58 -2.67
C LEU A 15 -10.50 0.10 -3.02
N VAL A 16 -9.44 -0.65 -2.78
CA VAL A 16 -9.41 -2.11 -2.99
C VAL A 16 -9.14 -2.77 -1.66
N ASP A 17 -10.00 -3.72 -1.31
CA ASP A 17 -9.86 -4.47 -0.08
C ASP A 17 -8.70 -5.47 -0.21
N ARG A 18 -7.59 -5.15 0.47
CA ARG A 18 -6.38 -5.97 0.46
C ARG A 18 -6.04 -6.33 1.90
N PRO A 19 -5.97 -7.62 2.24
CA PRO A 19 -5.60 -8.04 3.58
C PRO A 19 -4.22 -7.50 3.90
N ARG A 20 -4.08 -6.94 5.09
CA ARG A 20 -2.81 -6.60 5.71
C ARG A 20 -2.71 -7.38 7.01
N PRO A 21 -1.52 -7.87 7.39
CA PRO A 21 -1.32 -8.35 8.74
C PRO A 21 -1.79 -7.28 9.73
N THR A 22 -2.46 -7.71 10.80
CA THR A 22 -2.77 -6.85 11.94
C THR A 22 -1.51 -6.17 12.39
N TYR A 23 -1.65 -4.94 12.88
CA TYR A 23 -0.53 -4.07 13.16
C TYR A 23 -0.27 -3.95 14.67
N PRO A 24 0.41 -4.95 15.29
CA PRO A 24 0.61 -4.99 16.73
C PRO A 24 1.65 -3.96 17.22
N PRO A 25 1.81 -3.82 18.54
CA PRO A 25 2.86 -3.00 19.15
C PRO A 25 4.25 -3.25 18.56
N LEU A 26 5.09 -2.22 18.57
CA LEU A 26 6.41 -2.26 17.93
C LEU A 26 7.29 -3.38 18.50
N GLU A 27 7.21 -3.61 19.81
CA GLU A 27 7.94 -4.65 20.53
C GLU A 27 7.62 -6.04 19.97
N GLU A 28 6.34 -6.33 19.71
CA GLU A 28 5.91 -7.62 19.17
C GLU A 28 6.41 -7.84 17.74
N ARG A 29 6.43 -6.77 16.93
CA ARG A 29 6.92 -6.82 15.54
C ARG A 29 8.43 -7.06 15.49
N VAL A 30 9.18 -6.38 16.35
CA VAL A 30 10.63 -6.61 16.47
C VAL A 30 10.91 -8.01 16.97
N ALA A 31 10.18 -8.49 17.99
CA ALA A 31 10.31 -9.86 18.48
C ALA A 31 10.00 -10.90 17.39
N GLU A 32 8.99 -10.67 16.55
CA GLU A 32 8.66 -11.53 15.41
C GLU A 32 9.83 -11.59 14.42
N VAL A 33 10.40 -10.45 14.03
CA VAL A 33 11.57 -10.38 13.12
C VAL A 33 12.79 -11.09 13.72
N THR A 34 13.03 -10.94 15.02
CA THR A 34 14.10 -11.64 15.72
C THR A 34 13.87 -13.14 15.78
N SER A 35 12.62 -13.60 15.98
CA SER A 35 12.28 -15.02 15.91
C SER A 35 12.54 -15.58 14.52
N LEU A 36 12.08 -14.88 13.48
CA LEU A 36 12.32 -15.27 12.10
C LEU A 36 13.80 -15.42 11.75
N ALA A 37 14.63 -14.49 12.22
CA ALA A 37 16.07 -14.53 11.99
C ALA A 37 16.73 -15.72 12.70
N ARG A 38 16.18 -16.18 13.83
CA ARG A 38 16.66 -17.40 14.51
C ARG A 38 16.30 -18.66 13.73
N ASP A 39 15.08 -18.72 13.20
CA ASP A 39 14.57 -19.90 12.49
C ASP A 39 15.29 -20.15 11.14
N LEU A 40 16.07 -19.18 10.64
CA LEU A 40 16.89 -19.34 9.43
C LEU A 40 17.92 -20.48 9.52
N GLU A 41 18.34 -20.88 10.72
CA GLU A 41 19.27 -22.00 10.89
C GLU A 41 18.63 -23.37 10.64
N HIS A 42 17.30 -23.41 10.57
CA HIS A 42 16.50 -24.63 10.47
C HIS A 42 15.62 -24.67 9.23
N THR A 43 15.79 -23.73 8.31
CA THR A 43 14.99 -23.66 7.07
C THR A 43 15.75 -24.22 5.88
N ASP A 44 15.04 -24.96 5.03
CA ASP A 44 15.57 -25.45 3.75
C ASP A 44 15.64 -24.33 2.69
N ASP A 45 14.91 -23.23 2.87
CA ASP A 45 14.87 -22.08 1.95
C ASP A 45 15.38 -20.80 2.63
N VAL A 46 16.70 -20.74 2.82
CA VAL A 46 17.39 -19.62 3.47
C VAL A 46 17.21 -18.31 2.70
N LEU A 47 17.13 -18.34 1.36
CA LEU A 47 16.95 -17.15 0.53
C LEU A 47 15.59 -16.51 0.80
N LEU A 48 14.51 -17.29 0.74
CA LEU A 48 13.17 -16.81 1.04
C LEU A 48 13.04 -16.37 2.50
N GLY A 49 13.61 -17.14 3.43
CA GLY A 49 13.61 -16.81 4.85
C GLY A 49 14.29 -15.47 5.13
N ALA A 50 15.50 -15.26 4.60
CA ALA A 50 16.26 -14.03 4.80
C ALA A 50 15.55 -12.82 4.15
N ALA A 51 14.99 -12.99 2.95
CA ALA A 51 14.18 -11.98 2.29
C ALA A 51 12.95 -11.59 3.14
N ARG A 52 12.30 -12.56 3.80
CA ARG A 52 11.18 -12.30 4.72
C ARG A 52 11.61 -11.42 5.90
N VAL A 53 12.76 -11.71 6.51
CA VAL A 53 13.29 -10.91 7.63
C VAL A 53 13.60 -9.48 7.18
N LEU A 54 14.38 -9.34 6.10
CA LEU A 54 14.83 -8.03 5.61
C LEU A 54 13.63 -7.15 5.17
N ASN A 55 12.65 -7.74 4.48
CA ASN A 55 11.43 -7.03 4.09
C ASN A 55 10.60 -6.56 5.29
N ARG A 56 10.48 -7.38 6.34
CA ARG A 56 9.76 -6.99 7.56
C ARG A 56 10.50 -5.92 8.35
N ALA A 57 11.82 -6.00 8.43
CA ALA A 57 12.64 -4.98 9.07
C ALA A 57 12.53 -3.62 8.34
N ALA A 58 12.61 -3.62 7.01
CA ALA A 58 12.42 -2.41 6.20
C ALA A 58 11.02 -1.81 6.39
N LEU A 59 9.98 -2.65 6.51
CA LEU A 59 8.62 -2.21 6.82
C LEU A 59 8.52 -1.60 8.22
N ILE A 60 9.14 -2.19 9.24
CA ILE A 60 9.19 -1.61 10.60
C ILE A 60 9.84 -0.23 10.57
N ALA A 61 11.03 -0.10 9.98
CA ALA A 61 11.72 1.19 9.86
C ALA A 61 10.88 2.24 9.11
N SER A 62 10.24 1.84 8.00
CA SER A 62 9.34 2.71 7.24
C SER A 62 8.22 3.26 8.10
N ASP A 63 7.62 2.38 8.88
CA ASP A 63 6.43 2.70 9.63
C ASP A 63 6.77 3.58 10.83
N CYS A 64 7.94 3.35 11.43
CA CYS A 64 8.51 4.23 12.45
C CYS A 64 8.93 5.60 11.91
N GLY A 65 8.74 5.89 10.62
CA GLY A 65 9.11 7.17 10.03
C GLY A 65 10.62 7.32 9.83
N MET A 66 11.33 6.21 9.62
CA MET A 66 12.78 6.18 9.37
C MET A 66 13.05 5.76 7.91
N PRO A 67 12.76 6.62 6.91
CA PRO A 67 12.81 6.27 5.49
C PRO A 67 14.21 5.88 5.01
N GLU A 68 15.26 6.52 5.53
CA GLU A 68 16.64 6.19 5.16
C GLU A 68 17.07 4.81 5.69
N LEU A 69 16.70 4.46 6.92
CA LEU A 69 16.93 3.12 7.44
C LEU A 69 16.12 2.08 6.64
N ALA A 70 14.84 2.34 6.34
CA ALA A 70 14.03 1.46 5.53
C ALA A 70 14.65 1.20 4.14
N ARG A 71 15.20 2.27 3.54
CA ARG A 71 15.94 2.22 2.28
C ARG A 71 17.22 1.39 2.41
N GLU A 72 18.04 1.62 3.43
CA GLU A 72 19.26 0.85 3.71
C GLU A 72 18.95 -0.65 3.84
N LEU A 73 17.88 -0.99 4.56
CA LEU A 73 17.43 -2.39 4.74
C LEU A 73 16.97 -3.05 3.43
N CYS A 74 16.29 -2.32 2.54
CA CYS A 74 16.00 -2.83 1.20
C CYS A 74 17.29 -3.08 0.40
N TRP A 75 18.26 -2.17 0.45
CA TRP A 75 19.54 -2.32 -0.24
C TRP A 75 20.41 -3.43 0.35
N CYS A 76 20.29 -3.72 1.64
CA CYS A 76 20.93 -4.86 2.27
C CYS A 76 20.53 -6.20 1.62
N GLN A 77 19.27 -6.33 1.16
CA GLN A 77 18.83 -7.50 0.41
C GLN A 77 19.32 -7.46 -1.05
N ILE A 78 19.27 -6.30 -1.70
CA ILE A 78 19.61 -6.16 -3.13
C ILE A 78 21.11 -6.38 -3.38
N ALA A 79 21.98 -5.84 -2.50
CA ALA A 79 23.41 -5.70 -2.76
C ALA A 79 24.16 -7.02 -3.01
N PRO A 80 23.90 -8.13 -2.29
CA PRO A 80 24.53 -9.42 -2.60
C PRO A 80 24.25 -9.91 -4.02
N TYR A 81 22.99 -9.83 -4.48
CA TYR A 81 22.61 -10.30 -5.82
C TYR A 81 23.27 -9.46 -6.93
N ARG A 82 23.40 -8.15 -6.75
CA ARG A 82 24.03 -7.27 -7.75
C ARG A 82 25.48 -7.60 -8.07
N LYS A 83 26.16 -8.26 -7.13
CA LYS A 83 27.57 -8.64 -7.26
C LYS A 83 27.74 -10.04 -7.86
N LEU A 84 26.65 -10.77 -8.09
CA LEU A 84 26.68 -12.04 -8.81
C LEU A 84 26.85 -11.74 -10.31
N GLY A 85 27.69 -12.51 -10.98
CA GLY A 85 27.98 -12.31 -12.41
C GLY A 85 26.75 -12.54 -13.29
N ARG A 86 26.04 -13.65 -13.07
CA ARG A 86 24.80 -13.98 -13.76
C ARG A 86 23.77 -14.48 -12.75
N LEU A 87 22.54 -13.98 -12.83
CA LEU A 87 21.46 -14.33 -11.93
C LEU A 87 20.56 -15.37 -12.55
N THR A 88 20.13 -16.35 -11.74
CA THR A 88 18.94 -17.12 -12.11
C THR A 88 17.69 -16.24 -12.04
N ILE A 89 16.63 -16.62 -12.75
CA ILE A 89 15.35 -15.88 -12.72
C ILE A 89 14.77 -15.81 -11.30
N VAL A 90 14.94 -16.87 -10.50
CA VAL A 90 14.52 -16.89 -9.08
C VAL A 90 15.32 -15.89 -8.25
N GLN A 91 16.65 -15.85 -8.41
CA GLN A 91 17.51 -14.87 -7.73
C GLN A 91 17.17 -13.44 -8.15
N ALA A 92 16.94 -13.20 -9.45
CA ALA A 92 16.50 -11.91 -9.95
C ALA A 92 15.17 -11.48 -9.32
N LYS A 93 14.20 -12.40 -9.20
CA LYS A 93 12.94 -12.11 -8.50
C LYS A 93 13.18 -11.69 -7.05
N HIS A 94 13.98 -12.42 -6.29
CA HIS A 94 14.30 -12.07 -4.91
C HIS A 94 15.06 -10.74 -4.78
N MET A 95 15.94 -10.42 -5.74
CA MET A 95 16.61 -9.11 -5.81
C MET A 95 15.60 -7.98 -6.09
N LEU A 96 14.56 -8.23 -6.89
CA LEU A 96 13.62 -7.20 -7.35
C LEU A 96 12.43 -6.98 -6.41
N GLU A 97 12.08 -7.93 -5.55
CA GLU A 97 11.02 -7.76 -4.55
C GLU A 97 11.19 -6.50 -3.67
N PRO A 98 12.41 -6.19 -3.14
CA PRO A 98 12.67 -4.94 -2.43
C PRO A 98 12.48 -3.67 -3.27
N VAL A 99 12.61 -3.72 -4.61
CA VAL A 99 12.38 -2.55 -5.48
C VAL A 99 10.91 -2.12 -5.43
N VAL A 100 9.98 -3.08 -5.36
CA VAL A 100 8.55 -2.78 -5.16
C VAL A 100 8.31 -2.17 -3.79
N ASN A 101 9.03 -2.62 -2.77
CA ASN A 101 8.97 -2.02 -1.45
C ASN A 101 9.54 -0.60 -1.45
N LEU A 102 10.70 -0.33 -2.07
CA LEU A 102 11.26 1.02 -2.23
C LEU A 102 10.26 1.99 -2.86
N ALA A 103 9.53 1.57 -3.89
CA ALA A 103 8.48 2.40 -4.49
C ALA A 103 7.33 2.70 -3.50
N ARG A 104 6.91 1.71 -2.70
CA ARG A 104 5.91 1.92 -1.64
C ARG A 104 6.41 2.84 -0.54
N LEU A 105 7.69 2.74 -0.16
CA LEU A 105 8.33 3.63 0.81
C LEU A 105 8.32 5.07 0.31
N ARG A 106 8.72 5.31 -0.94
CA ARG A 106 8.68 6.62 -1.59
C ARG A 106 7.27 7.20 -1.62
N MET A 107 6.26 6.42 -2.00
CA MET A 107 4.86 6.86 -1.95
C MET A 107 4.41 7.27 -0.55
N ARG A 108 4.85 6.57 0.51
CA ARG A 108 4.53 6.92 1.90
C ARG A 108 5.24 8.19 2.36
N ALA A 109 6.46 8.43 1.87
CA ALA A 109 7.24 9.63 2.14
C ALA A 109 6.79 10.85 1.31
N GLY A 110 5.75 10.71 0.47
CA GLY A 110 5.24 11.79 -0.38
C GLY A 110 5.93 11.91 -1.74
N ASP A 111 6.89 11.05 -2.06
CA ASP A 111 7.62 11.04 -3.33
C ASP A 111 7.02 10.03 -4.33
N ALA A 112 5.78 10.31 -4.74
CA ALA A 112 5.07 9.44 -5.68
C ALA A 112 5.68 9.46 -7.10
N GLU A 113 6.38 10.54 -7.49
CA GLU A 113 7.04 10.65 -8.79
C GLU A 113 8.23 9.68 -8.88
N ALA A 114 9.10 9.66 -7.85
CA ALA A 114 10.22 8.73 -7.83
C ALA A 114 9.76 7.28 -7.66
N ALA A 115 8.62 7.04 -7.00
CA ALA A 115 7.99 5.72 -6.95
C ALA A 115 7.53 5.24 -8.34
N TRP A 116 6.84 6.11 -9.08
CA TRP A 116 6.41 5.87 -10.45
C TRP A 116 7.60 5.57 -11.37
N ALA A 117 8.64 6.40 -11.33
CA ALA A 117 9.85 6.23 -12.14
C ALA A 117 10.52 4.87 -11.89
N SER A 118 10.72 4.47 -10.63
CA SER A 118 11.34 3.18 -10.29
C SER A 118 10.55 1.99 -10.83
N ILE A 119 9.23 2.00 -10.66
CA ILE A 119 8.36 0.88 -11.07
C ILE A 119 8.20 0.81 -12.58
N SER A 120 8.16 1.97 -13.25
CA SER A 120 8.17 2.06 -14.70
C SER A 120 9.49 1.53 -15.29
N ASN A 121 10.63 1.96 -14.75
CA ASN A 121 11.95 1.50 -15.19
C ASN A 121 12.11 -0.01 -15.04
N LEU A 122 11.68 -0.57 -13.90
CA LEU A 122 11.71 -2.01 -13.67
C LEU A 122 10.93 -2.79 -14.73
N HIS A 123 9.68 -2.39 -14.99
CA HIS A 123 8.85 -3.06 -15.98
C HIS A 123 9.40 -2.95 -17.40
N HIS A 124 9.84 -1.75 -17.80
CA HIS A 124 10.40 -1.52 -19.12
C HIS A 124 11.71 -2.28 -19.34
N ALA A 125 12.59 -2.34 -18.33
CA ALA A 125 13.85 -3.08 -18.41
C ALA A 125 13.60 -4.58 -18.61
N LEU A 126 12.73 -5.19 -17.79
CA LEU A 126 12.37 -6.60 -17.94
C LEU A 126 11.67 -6.87 -19.28
N ARG A 127 10.75 -6.00 -19.72
CA ARG A 127 10.09 -6.18 -21.03
C ARG A 127 11.07 -6.09 -22.20
N ALA A 128 12.11 -5.27 -22.08
CA ALA A 128 13.14 -5.08 -23.10
C ALA A 128 14.32 -6.07 -22.97
N ASN A 129 14.30 -6.97 -21.97
CA ASN A 129 15.42 -7.81 -21.59
C ASN A 129 16.74 -7.03 -21.40
N LYS A 130 16.66 -5.95 -20.62
CA LYS A 130 17.78 -5.07 -20.27
C LYS A 130 17.93 -4.99 -18.76
N ASP A 131 19.10 -4.52 -18.33
CA ASP A 131 19.32 -4.16 -16.94
C ASP A 131 18.41 -3.01 -16.49
N ALA A 132 17.89 -3.14 -15.28
CA ALA A 132 17.04 -2.12 -14.67
C ALA A 132 17.90 -1.08 -13.94
N VAL A 133 17.43 0.16 -13.92
CA VAL A 133 18.04 1.25 -13.16
C VAL A 133 17.06 1.71 -12.08
N VAL A 134 17.49 1.60 -10.82
CA VAL A 134 16.69 1.95 -9.64
C VAL A 134 17.56 2.80 -8.72
N GLU A 135 17.14 4.02 -8.42
CA GLU A 135 17.92 5.01 -7.65
C GLU A 135 19.37 5.17 -8.17
N ASP A 136 19.51 5.28 -9.48
CA ASP A 136 20.81 5.40 -10.18
C ASP A 136 21.75 4.19 -10.03
N GLN A 137 21.25 3.08 -9.49
CA GLN A 137 21.98 1.82 -9.39
C GLN A 137 21.52 0.84 -10.47
N LEU A 138 22.49 0.25 -11.17
CA LEU A 138 22.24 -0.82 -12.14
C LEU A 138 21.92 -2.13 -11.41
N LEU A 139 20.84 -2.79 -11.82
CA LEU A 139 20.43 -4.11 -11.38
C LEU A 139 20.54 -5.09 -12.56
N PRO A 140 21.28 -6.21 -12.42
CA PRO A 140 21.47 -7.17 -13.50
C PRO A 140 20.15 -7.90 -13.77
N THR A 141 19.45 -7.48 -14.81
CA THR A 141 18.18 -8.07 -15.26
C THR A 141 18.18 -8.39 -16.74
N GLY A 142 19.20 -7.95 -17.48
CA GLY A 142 19.55 -8.48 -18.77
C GLY A 142 20.29 -9.81 -18.60
N ASP A 143 20.01 -10.77 -19.47
CA ASP A 143 20.73 -12.05 -19.55
C ASP A 143 20.60 -12.98 -18.31
N LEU A 144 19.37 -13.12 -17.80
CA LEU A 144 19.04 -14.05 -16.71
C LEU A 144 19.15 -15.52 -17.14
N ASP A 145 19.59 -16.37 -16.21
CA ASP A 145 19.60 -17.83 -16.36
C ASP A 145 18.25 -18.45 -15.99
N GLY A 146 17.72 -19.26 -16.89
CA GLY A 146 16.51 -20.06 -16.68
C GLY A 146 15.71 -20.27 -17.94
N THR A 147 14.51 -20.81 -17.77
CA THR A 147 13.57 -21.11 -18.85
C THR A 147 12.81 -19.86 -19.32
N LYS A 148 12.24 -19.94 -20.52
CA LYS A 148 11.38 -18.89 -21.07
C LYS A 148 10.12 -18.71 -20.21
N GLU A 149 9.59 -19.81 -19.68
CA GLU A 149 8.40 -19.86 -18.84
C GLU A 149 8.65 -19.14 -17.51
N GLU A 150 9.78 -19.39 -16.85
CA GLU A 150 10.19 -18.64 -15.65
C GLU A 150 10.34 -17.14 -15.94
N TYR A 151 10.90 -16.79 -17.10
CA TYR A 151 11.11 -15.40 -17.47
C TYR A 151 9.77 -14.69 -17.72
N GLN A 152 8.82 -15.38 -18.33
CA GLN A 152 7.45 -14.90 -18.50
C GLN A 152 6.77 -14.69 -17.14
N GLN A 153 6.96 -15.59 -16.18
CA GLN A 153 6.44 -15.43 -14.82
C GLN A 153 7.06 -14.22 -14.09
N LEU A 154 8.37 -13.98 -14.28
CA LEU A 154 9.03 -12.78 -13.75
C LEU A 154 8.46 -11.51 -14.38
N CYS A 155 8.30 -11.48 -15.70
CA CYS A 155 7.70 -10.37 -16.43
C CYS A 155 6.24 -10.13 -15.99
N GLU A 156 5.46 -11.19 -15.78
CA GLU A 156 4.08 -11.10 -15.30
C GLU A 156 4.01 -10.54 -13.89
N TRP A 157 4.88 -11.01 -12.98
CA TRP A 157 5.01 -10.47 -11.63
C TRP A 157 5.33 -8.96 -11.66
N ALA A 158 6.32 -8.56 -12.46
CA ALA A 158 6.70 -7.16 -12.59
C ALA A 158 5.59 -6.32 -13.24
N TRP A 159 4.89 -6.85 -14.23
CA TRP A 159 3.73 -6.20 -14.85
C TRP A 159 2.58 -6.01 -13.85
N ARG A 160 2.28 -6.99 -12.98
CA ARG A 160 1.27 -6.84 -11.92
C ARG A 160 1.66 -5.74 -10.92
N ALA A 161 2.94 -5.67 -10.54
CA ALA A 161 3.46 -4.61 -9.68
C ALA A 161 3.38 -3.23 -10.37
N TYR A 162 3.77 -3.16 -11.65
CA TYR A 162 3.66 -1.96 -12.50
C TYR A 162 2.24 -1.46 -12.64
N LEU A 163 1.30 -2.37 -12.88
CA LEU A 163 -0.11 -2.02 -13.00
C LEU A 163 -0.63 -1.49 -11.65
N ALA A 164 -0.44 -2.22 -10.55
CA ALA A 164 -1.00 -1.86 -9.25
C ALA A 164 -0.34 -0.61 -8.64
N GLU A 165 0.98 -0.63 -8.44
CA GLU A 165 1.69 0.47 -7.77
C GLU A 165 1.82 1.69 -8.68
N GLY A 166 2.00 1.48 -9.99
CA GLY A 166 2.06 2.58 -10.95
C GLY A 166 0.74 3.36 -11.04
N THR A 167 -0.40 2.66 -11.05
CA THR A 167 -1.72 3.32 -10.99
C THR A 167 -1.86 4.18 -9.75
N ARG A 168 -1.44 3.66 -8.59
CA ARG A 168 -1.56 4.37 -7.31
C ARG A 168 -0.62 5.56 -7.21
N ALA A 169 0.59 5.45 -7.74
CA ALA A 169 1.53 6.56 -7.81
C ALA A 169 0.95 7.71 -8.65
N LEU A 170 0.44 7.41 -9.85
CA LEU A 170 -0.19 8.42 -10.73
C LEU A 170 -1.42 9.07 -10.08
N VAL A 171 -2.28 8.28 -9.44
CA VAL A 171 -3.45 8.79 -8.71
C VAL A 171 -3.03 9.68 -7.53
N ARG A 172 -1.99 9.32 -6.78
CA ARG A 172 -1.46 10.14 -5.68
C ARG A 172 -0.86 11.47 -6.15
N LEU A 173 -0.36 11.52 -7.38
CA LEU A 173 0.09 12.75 -8.04
C LEU A 173 -1.07 13.59 -8.61
N GLY A 174 -2.32 13.13 -8.49
CA GLY A 174 -3.48 13.77 -9.13
C GLY A 174 -3.51 13.61 -10.67
N ARG A 175 -2.61 12.80 -11.25
CA ARG A 175 -2.46 12.58 -12.70
C ARG A 175 -3.47 11.55 -13.20
N TRP A 176 -4.76 11.78 -12.95
CA TRP A 176 -5.85 10.82 -13.21
C TRP A 176 -5.97 10.38 -14.67
N ARG A 177 -5.77 11.29 -15.63
CA ARG A 177 -5.79 10.96 -17.06
C ARG A 177 -4.65 10.04 -17.45
N GLU A 178 -3.48 10.24 -16.88
CA GLU A 178 -2.33 9.36 -17.10
C GLU A 178 -2.52 8.02 -16.41
N ALA A 179 -3.14 7.99 -15.23
CA ALA A 179 -3.55 6.74 -14.59
C ALA A 179 -4.51 5.95 -15.49
N LEU A 180 -5.48 6.62 -16.14
CA LEU A 180 -6.39 5.98 -17.09
C LEU A 180 -5.64 5.42 -18.30
N ALA A 181 -4.78 6.22 -18.93
CA ALA A 181 -3.97 5.77 -20.06
C ALA A 181 -3.08 4.58 -19.67
N HIS A 182 -2.47 4.62 -18.49
CA HIS A 182 -1.65 3.53 -17.93
C HIS A 182 -2.45 2.23 -17.78
N VAL A 183 -3.62 2.27 -17.14
CA VAL A 183 -4.44 1.05 -16.96
C VAL A 183 -5.03 0.56 -18.28
N ASP A 184 -5.36 1.43 -19.23
CA ASP A 184 -5.91 1.05 -20.53
C ASP A 184 -4.86 0.34 -21.40
N GLN A 185 -3.70 0.97 -21.59
CA GLN A 185 -2.58 0.42 -22.37
C GLN A 185 -2.09 -0.93 -21.84
N ASN A 186 -2.23 -1.14 -20.52
CA ASN A 186 -1.81 -2.36 -19.84
C ASN A 186 -2.97 -3.32 -19.55
N LYS A 187 -4.15 -3.15 -20.18
CA LYS A 187 -5.32 -4.04 -20.04
C LYS A 187 -5.76 -4.25 -18.58
N GLY A 188 -5.56 -3.25 -17.72
CA GLY A 188 -5.92 -3.25 -16.31
C GLY A 188 -7.38 -2.87 -16.02
N ILE A 189 -8.18 -2.57 -17.04
CA ILE A 189 -9.61 -2.26 -16.89
C ILE A 189 -10.41 -3.56 -17.03
N GLY A 190 -10.59 -4.27 -15.92
CA GLY A 190 -11.42 -5.47 -15.85
C GLY A 190 -12.93 -5.19 -15.70
N LEU A 191 -13.71 -6.24 -15.42
CA LEU A 191 -15.14 -6.11 -15.07
C LEU A 191 -15.38 -5.89 -13.57
N HIS A 192 -14.47 -6.39 -12.73
CA HIS A 192 -14.49 -6.19 -11.28
C HIS A 192 -14.08 -4.78 -10.88
N LEU A 193 -14.50 -4.32 -9.70
CA LEU A 193 -14.17 -2.98 -9.17
C LEU A 193 -12.75 -2.91 -8.59
N MET A 194 -11.76 -3.34 -9.37
CA MET A 194 -10.33 -3.20 -9.05
C MET A 194 -9.82 -1.80 -9.41
N ASP A 195 -8.53 -1.54 -9.16
CA ASP A 195 -7.90 -0.22 -9.32
C ASP A 195 -8.24 0.42 -10.69
N GLY A 196 -8.08 -0.30 -11.81
CA GLY A 196 -8.32 0.25 -13.16
C GLY A 196 -9.78 0.58 -13.49
N ARG A 197 -10.75 -0.21 -13.01
CA ARG A 197 -12.18 0.07 -13.23
C ARG A 197 -12.61 1.32 -12.45
N GLN A 198 -12.12 1.46 -11.21
CA GLN A 198 -12.38 2.64 -10.39
C GLN A 198 -11.75 3.91 -11.00
N VAL A 199 -10.51 3.81 -11.51
CA VAL A 199 -9.84 4.92 -12.23
C VAL A 199 -10.64 5.37 -13.46
N LYS A 200 -11.21 4.43 -14.22
CA LYS A 200 -12.08 4.76 -15.36
C LYS A 200 -13.33 5.54 -14.92
N ILE A 201 -14.03 5.07 -13.88
CA ILE A 201 -15.22 5.74 -13.35
C ILE A 201 -14.86 7.15 -12.85
N VAL A 202 -13.78 7.28 -12.08
CA VAL A 202 -13.33 8.57 -11.54
C VAL A 202 -12.96 9.55 -12.66
N ASN A 203 -12.26 9.11 -13.73
CA ASN A 203 -11.96 10.00 -14.85
C ASN A 203 -13.23 10.51 -15.53
N CYS A 204 -14.25 9.66 -15.72
CA CYS A 204 -15.54 10.12 -16.24
C CYS A 204 -16.16 11.21 -15.35
N LEU A 205 -16.08 11.06 -14.02
CA LEU A 205 -16.58 12.08 -13.08
C LEU A 205 -15.76 13.38 -13.15
N LEU A 206 -14.43 13.29 -13.22
CA LEU A 206 -13.54 14.45 -13.34
C LEU A 206 -13.73 15.22 -14.66
N ASP A 207 -14.12 14.53 -15.73
CA ASP A 207 -14.49 15.14 -17.01
C ASP A 207 -15.97 15.62 -17.04
N GLY A 208 -16.68 15.58 -15.90
CA GLY A 208 -18.07 16.03 -15.78
C GLY A 208 -19.11 15.08 -16.41
N ASN A 209 -18.71 13.88 -16.82
CA ASN A 209 -19.57 12.91 -17.49
C ASN A 209 -20.09 11.85 -16.50
N ALA A 210 -21.04 12.26 -15.65
CA ALA A 210 -21.65 11.40 -14.64
C ALA A 210 -22.39 10.20 -15.25
N ASP A 211 -22.99 10.35 -16.44
CA ASP A 211 -23.70 9.26 -17.12
C ASP A 211 -22.73 8.19 -17.63
N ALA A 212 -21.59 8.58 -18.19
CA ALA A 212 -20.55 7.62 -18.57
C ALA A 212 -19.98 6.90 -17.34
N ALA A 213 -19.75 7.62 -16.24
CA ALA A 213 -19.31 7.04 -14.97
C ALA A 213 -20.31 5.98 -14.47
N ARG A 214 -21.61 6.29 -14.53
CA ARG A 214 -22.70 5.38 -14.15
C ARG A 214 -22.78 4.16 -15.06
N ASN A 215 -22.69 4.33 -16.37
CA ASN A 215 -22.68 3.22 -17.32
C ASN A 215 -21.52 2.24 -17.06
N VAL A 216 -20.33 2.75 -16.74
CA VAL A 216 -19.19 1.92 -16.38
C VAL A 216 -19.44 1.20 -15.04
N LEU A 217 -20.02 1.87 -14.05
CA LEU A 217 -20.37 1.29 -12.76
C LEU A 217 -21.42 0.18 -12.91
N ASP A 218 -22.52 0.42 -13.62
CA ASP A 218 -23.62 -0.52 -13.85
C ASP A 218 -23.17 -1.75 -14.64
N ALA A 219 -22.20 -1.59 -15.54
CA ALA A 219 -21.58 -2.69 -16.27
C ALA A 219 -20.49 -3.44 -15.48
N SER A 220 -20.28 -3.13 -14.19
CA SER A 220 -19.28 -3.78 -13.35
C SER A 220 -19.83 -5.06 -12.70
N THR A 221 -19.00 -6.09 -12.59
CA THR A 221 -19.34 -7.34 -11.91
C THR A 221 -18.94 -7.23 -10.44
N LEU A 222 -19.93 -7.21 -9.55
CA LEU A 222 -19.73 -7.11 -8.10
C LEU A 222 -19.93 -8.49 -7.48
N THR A 223 -18.83 -9.18 -7.17
CA THR A 223 -18.88 -10.53 -6.56
C THR A 223 -18.51 -10.51 -5.08
N MET A 224 -17.77 -9.50 -4.63
CA MET A 224 -17.29 -9.41 -3.25
C MET A 224 -18.07 -8.36 -2.44
N PRO A 225 -18.27 -8.56 -1.13
CA PRO A 225 -18.97 -7.59 -0.28
C PRO A 225 -18.35 -6.19 -0.28
N TRP A 226 -17.03 -6.09 -0.38
CA TRP A 226 -16.33 -4.81 -0.44
C TRP A 226 -16.57 -4.08 -1.76
N GLU A 227 -16.70 -4.80 -2.88
CA GLU A 227 -17.00 -4.20 -4.19
C GLU A 227 -18.36 -3.50 -4.16
N THR A 228 -19.34 -4.10 -3.47
CA THR A 228 -20.67 -3.49 -3.30
C THR A 228 -20.63 -2.21 -2.48
N GLN A 229 -19.76 -2.14 -1.46
CA GLN A 229 -19.60 -0.95 -0.64
C GLN A 229 -18.90 0.18 -1.40
N VAL A 230 -17.85 -0.15 -2.16
CA VAL A 230 -17.16 0.80 -3.05
C VAL A 230 -18.07 1.29 -4.17
N ALA A 231 -18.87 0.39 -4.76
CA ALA A 231 -19.88 0.73 -5.76
C ALA A 231 -20.90 1.74 -5.21
N ALA A 232 -21.35 1.59 -3.96
CA ALA A 232 -22.26 2.53 -3.33
C ALA A 232 -21.66 3.94 -3.20
N CYS A 233 -20.36 4.03 -2.85
CA CYS A 233 -19.63 5.30 -2.79
C CYS A 233 -19.52 5.95 -4.18
N LEU A 234 -19.13 5.18 -5.20
CA LEU A 234 -19.05 5.65 -6.59
C LEU A 234 -20.42 6.09 -7.13
N HIS A 235 -21.50 5.41 -6.75
CA HIS A 235 -22.86 5.77 -7.16
C HIS A 235 -23.29 7.11 -6.57
N VAL A 236 -22.99 7.37 -5.29
CA VAL A 236 -23.24 8.68 -4.66
C VAL A 236 -22.46 9.78 -5.39
N MET A 237 -21.18 9.55 -5.72
CA MET A 237 -20.41 10.51 -6.52
C MET A 237 -21.01 10.78 -7.90
N CYS A 238 -21.54 9.75 -8.59
CA CYS A 238 -22.25 9.94 -9.85
C CYS A 238 -23.49 10.83 -9.68
N CYS A 239 -24.25 10.67 -8.59
CA CYS A 239 -25.41 11.52 -8.31
C CYS A 239 -25.01 12.97 -8.02
N ILE A 240 -24.00 13.19 -7.16
CA ILE A 240 -23.53 14.55 -6.82
C ILE A 240 -22.99 15.26 -8.07
N THR A 241 -22.22 14.57 -8.90
CA THR A 241 -21.60 15.17 -10.11
C THR A 241 -22.62 15.43 -11.21
N GLY A 242 -23.66 14.60 -11.30
CA GLY A 242 -24.74 14.75 -12.28
C GLY A 242 -25.90 15.62 -11.82
N ASP A 243 -25.75 16.37 -10.72
CA ASP A 243 -26.80 17.19 -10.10
C ASP A 243 -28.12 16.43 -9.83
N GLN A 244 -28.03 15.15 -9.51
CA GLN A 244 -29.17 14.29 -9.18
C GLN A 244 -29.41 14.21 -7.68
N PRO A 245 -30.66 14.03 -7.21
CA PRO A 245 -30.95 13.86 -5.79
C PRO A 245 -30.19 12.70 -5.15
N ALA A 246 -29.21 13.02 -4.29
CA ALA A 246 -28.31 12.04 -3.71
C ALA A 246 -28.76 11.51 -2.33
N LYS A 247 -29.79 12.10 -1.69
CA LYS A 247 -30.15 11.77 -0.29
C LYS A 247 -30.46 10.29 -0.08
N ARG A 248 -31.32 9.69 -0.94
CA ARG A 248 -31.71 8.27 -0.82
C ARG A 248 -30.55 7.32 -1.07
N VAL A 249 -29.72 7.59 -2.08
CA VAL A 249 -28.55 6.76 -2.40
C VAL A 249 -27.46 6.88 -1.32
N THR A 250 -27.34 8.06 -0.71
CA THR A 250 -26.46 8.30 0.45
C THR A 250 -26.90 7.48 1.66
N SER A 251 -28.20 7.48 1.98
CA SER A 251 -28.73 6.62 3.06
C SER A 251 -28.44 5.13 2.81
N TRP A 252 -28.54 4.68 1.56
CA TRP A 252 -28.22 3.30 1.18
C TRP A 252 -26.72 3.00 1.29
N MET A 253 -25.84 3.91 0.87
CA MET A 253 -24.39 3.80 1.05
C MET A 253 -24.01 3.66 2.53
N ILE A 254 -24.57 4.52 3.39
CA ILE A 254 -24.34 4.46 4.84
C ILE A 254 -24.84 3.12 5.40
N HIS A 255 -26.06 2.70 5.04
CA HIS A 255 -26.59 1.41 5.47
C HIS A 255 -25.68 0.25 5.07
N ARG A 256 -25.16 0.25 3.84
CA ARG A 256 -24.22 -0.78 3.34
C ARG A 256 -22.92 -0.80 4.15
N TYR A 257 -22.37 0.37 4.47
CA TYR A 257 -21.18 0.47 5.32
C TYR A 257 -21.41 -0.09 6.73
N LEU A 258 -22.54 0.29 7.35
CA LEU A 258 -22.94 -0.15 8.70
C LEU A 258 -23.27 -1.65 8.77
N ALA A 259 -23.81 -2.23 7.69
CA ALA A 259 -24.11 -3.65 7.59
C ALA A 259 -22.85 -4.51 7.33
N GLY A 260 -21.78 -3.90 6.81
CA GLY A 260 -20.49 -4.56 6.64
C GLY A 260 -19.87 -4.95 7.98
N ARG A 261 -19.26 -6.14 8.03
CA ARG A 261 -18.53 -6.60 9.21
C ARG A 261 -17.03 -6.41 9.01
N PRO A 262 -16.31 -5.85 10.00
CA PRO A 262 -14.85 -5.84 9.97
C PRO A 262 -14.30 -7.26 9.94
N GLU A 263 -13.43 -7.54 8.99
CA GLU A 263 -12.67 -8.79 8.91
C GLU A 263 -11.25 -8.57 9.41
N HIS A 264 -10.67 -9.58 10.06
CA HIS A 264 -9.31 -9.50 10.59
C HIS A 264 -8.30 -9.26 9.46
N GLY A 265 -7.45 -8.24 9.63
CA GLY A 265 -6.50 -7.81 8.60
C GLY A 265 -7.06 -6.84 7.56
N HIS A 266 -8.30 -6.38 7.70
CA HIS A 266 -8.95 -5.44 6.77
C HIS A 266 -9.23 -4.06 7.41
N ALA A 267 -8.67 -3.79 8.60
CA ALA A 267 -8.93 -2.58 9.38
C ALA A 267 -8.62 -1.28 8.63
N ILE A 268 -7.48 -1.21 7.92
CA ILE A 268 -7.11 -0.03 7.12
C ILE A 268 -8.09 0.23 5.97
N PHE A 269 -8.57 -0.83 5.29
CA PHE A 269 -9.54 -0.69 4.22
C PHE A 269 -10.86 -0.18 4.79
N ARG A 270 -11.33 -0.78 5.89
CA ARG A 270 -12.55 -0.36 6.60
C ARG A 270 -12.47 1.09 7.05
N ALA A 271 -11.33 1.53 7.60
CA ALA A 271 -11.13 2.91 8.00
C ALA A 271 -11.26 3.88 6.82
N ARG A 272 -10.53 3.63 5.73
CA ARG A 272 -10.60 4.47 4.51
C ARG A 272 -11.96 4.47 3.84
N LEU A 273 -12.64 3.33 3.81
CA LEU A 273 -14.01 3.25 3.32
C LEU A 273 -14.95 4.08 4.20
N GLY A 274 -14.83 4.00 5.53
CA GLY A 274 -15.62 4.81 6.46
C GLY A 274 -15.39 6.31 6.26
N LEU A 275 -14.13 6.73 6.09
CA LEU A 275 -13.78 8.12 5.78
C LEU A 275 -14.39 8.58 4.46
N ALA A 276 -14.29 7.78 3.39
CA ALA A 276 -14.93 8.07 2.12
C ALA A 276 -16.46 8.20 2.24
N VAL A 277 -17.11 7.32 3.02
CA VAL A 277 -18.55 7.36 3.31
C VAL A 277 -18.91 8.65 4.04
N ILE A 278 -18.11 9.07 5.04
CA ILE A 278 -18.34 10.30 5.82
C ILE A 278 -18.22 11.54 4.93
N ASP A 279 -17.19 11.62 4.09
CA ASP A 279 -16.99 12.77 3.20
C ASP A 279 -18.11 12.89 2.16
N LEU A 280 -18.48 11.76 1.55
CA LEU A 280 -19.59 11.70 0.60
C LEU A 280 -20.93 12.03 1.26
N ALA A 281 -21.19 11.48 2.45
CA ALA A 281 -22.41 11.77 3.21
C ALA A 281 -22.46 13.25 3.59
N THR A 282 -21.35 13.85 4.01
CA THR A 282 -21.35 15.27 4.37
C THR A 282 -21.56 16.17 3.16
N CYS A 283 -21.14 15.75 1.97
CA CYS A 283 -21.42 16.48 0.73
C CYS A 283 -22.89 16.35 0.30
N ALA A 284 -23.46 15.14 0.35
CA ALA A 284 -24.78 14.84 -0.23
C ALA A 284 -25.96 14.94 0.75
N ALA A 285 -25.76 14.61 2.03
CA ALA A 285 -26.77 14.59 3.08
C ALA A 285 -26.12 14.74 4.48
N PRO A 286 -25.70 15.96 4.86
CA PRO A 286 -24.94 16.21 6.10
C PRO A 286 -25.61 15.68 7.37
N ASP A 287 -26.94 15.66 7.40
CA ASP A 287 -27.76 15.14 8.50
C ASP A 287 -27.60 13.64 8.74
N GLN A 288 -26.99 12.89 7.82
CA GLN A 288 -26.89 11.43 7.87
C GLN A 288 -25.50 10.89 8.23
N ALA A 289 -24.46 11.74 8.23
CA ALA A 289 -23.07 11.28 8.40
C ALA A 289 -22.76 10.73 9.80
N GLY A 290 -23.51 11.13 10.83
CA GLY A 290 -23.21 10.82 12.23
C GLY A 290 -23.15 9.32 12.55
N ALA A 291 -24.01 8.49 11.96
CA ALA A 291 -24.00 7.05 12.22
C ALA A 291 -22.75 6.36 11.64
N ALA A 292 -22.30 6.80 10.45
CA ALA A 292 -21.06 6.28 9.85
C ALA A 292 -19.83 6.71 10.66
N TYR A 293 -19.84 7.95 11.18
CA TYR A 293 -18.80 8.46 12.07
C TYR A 293 -18.66 7.60 13.35
N MET A 294 -19.76 7.40 14.09
CA MET A 294 -19.73 6.60 15.31
C MET A 294 -19.21 5.18 15.04
N ARG A 295 -19.68 4.56 13.96
CA ARG A 295 -19.22 3.22 13.57
C ARG A 295 -17.72 3.18 13.25
N LEU A 296 -17.21 4.16 12.52
CA LEU A 296 -15.79 4.23 12.17
C LEU A 296 -14.91 4.30 13.42
N VAL A 297 -15.27 5.15 14.39
CA VAL A 297 -14.51 5.31 15.64
C VAL A 297 -14.57 4.03 16.47
N GLU A 298 -15.75 3.43 16.63
CA GLU A 298 -15.93 2.15 17.33
C GLU A 298 -15.09 1.03 16.69
N GLU A 299 -15.12 0.90 15.35
CA GLU A 299 -14.33 -0.12 14.64
C GLU A 299 -12.82 0.12 14.77
N ALA A 300 -12.37 1.38 14.68
CA ALA A 300 -10.96 1.72 14.82
C ALA A 300 -10.45 1.39 16.23
N ILE A 301 -11.17 1.78 17.28
CA ILE A 301 -10.85 1.46 18.67
C ILE A 301 -10.85 -0.06 18.90
N ALA A 302 -11.92 -0.75 18.49
CA ALA A 302 -12.07 -2.19 18.71
C ALA A 302 -11.01 -3.02 17.97
N SER A 303 -10.51 -2.53 16.83
CA SER A 303 -9.47 -3.22 16.07
C SER A 303 -8.09 -3.18 16.75
N GLY A 304 -7.81 -2.12 17.53
CA GLY A 304 -6.48 -1.83 18.05
C GLY A 304 -5.42 -1.57 16.97
N ASP A 305 -5.80 -1.47 15.69
CA ASP A 305 -4.87 -1.37 14.58
C ASP A 305 -4.34 0.06 14.43
N GLY A 306 -3.02 0.24 14.56
CA GLY A 306 -2.38 1.55 14.49
C GLY A 306 -2.60 2.28 13.16
N TYR A 307 -2.73 1.57 12.03
CA TYR A 307 -3.02 2.23 10.75
C TYR A 307 -4.44 2.76 10.70
N ALA A 308 -5.42 1.96 11.15
CA ALA A 308 -6.81 2.41 11.21
C ALA A 308 -6.94 3.64 12.12
N ALA A 309 -6.33 3.58 13.32
CA ALA A 309 -6.32 4.69 14.26
C ALA A 309 -5.69 5.96 13.67
N ARG A 310 -4.55 5.82 12.97
CA ARG A 310 -3.88 6.95 12.32
C ARG A 310 -4.73 7.60 11.23
N GLU A 311 -5.44 6.82 10.40
CA GLU A 311 -6.29 7.38 9.35
C GLU A 311 -7.45 8.19 9.95
N VAL A 312 -8.05 7.72 11.05
CA VAL A 312 -9.10 8.46 11.78
C VAL A 312 -8.56 9.76 12.40
N LEU A 313 -7.40 9.71 13.06
CA LEU A 313 -6.77 10.87 13.68
C LEU A 313 -6.27 11.90 12.67
N ALA A 314 -5.82 11.46 11.49
CA ALA A 314 -5.35 12.34 10.42
C ALA A 314 -6.48 13.02 9.65
N HIS A 315 -7.74 12.62 9.86
CA HIS A 315 -8.88 13.17 9.17
C HIS A 315 -9.50 14.32 9.97
N ASP A 316 -9.35 15.57 9.48
CA ASP A 316 -9.73 16.80 10.19
C ASP A 316 -11.16 16.77 10.77
N ARG A 317 -12.14 16.31 9.97
CA ARG A 317 -13.55 16.26 10.40
C ARG A 317 -13.80 15.22 11.47
N CYS A 318 -13.12 14.07 11.38
CA CYS A 318 -13.21 13.04 12.39
C CYS A 318 -12.59 13.56 13.68
N ARG A 319 -11.38 14.10 13.59
CA ARG A 319 -10.66 14.66 14.74
C ARG A 319 -11.46 15.73 15.47
N ALA A 320 -12.12 16.64 14.75
CA ALA A 320 -12.96 17.68 15.34
C ALA A 320 -14.19 17.15 16.11
N THR A 321 -14.57 15.89 15.89
CA THR A 321 -15.76 15.27 16.49
C THR A 321 -15.40 14.19 17.53
N LEU A 322 -14.12 13.86 17.70
CA LEU A 322 -13.68 12.83 18.66
C LEU A 322 -13.93 13.31 20.09
N SER A 323 -14.37 12.38 20.95
CA SER A 323 -14.30 12.63 22.38
C SER A 323 -12.83 12.59 22.84
N GLY A 324 -12.50 13.27 23.94
CA GLY A 324 -11.14 13.25 24.48
C GLY A 324 -10.65 11.82 24.77
N THR A 325 -11.54 10.95 25.26
CA THR A 325 -11.24 9.53 25.53
C THR A 325 -10.97 8.75 24.24
N ASP A 326 -11.74 8.99 23.17
CA ASP A 326 -11.53 8.31 21.88
C ASP A 326 -10.23 8.78 21.23
N GLU A 327 -9.96 10.09 21.23
CA GLU A 327 -8.70 10.64 20.72
C GLU A 327 -7.49 10.07 21.48
N GLU A 328 -7.56 9.98 22.81
CA GLU A 328 -6.50 9.40 23.64
C GLU A 328 -6.30 7.90 23.36
N THR A 329 -7.39 7.15 23.21
CA THR A 329 -7.35 5.70 22.93
C THR A 329 -6.71 5.43 21.56
N LEU A 330 -7.18 6.12 20.52
CA LEU A 330 -6.62 6.01 19.17
C LEU A 330 -5.16 6.48 19.14
N SER A 331 -4.83 7.57 19.83
CA SER A 331 -3.45 8.08 19.90
C SER A 331 -2.51 7.10 20.59
N THR A 332 -2.99 6.44 21.64
CA THR A 332 -2.25 5.39 22.35
C THR A 332 -1.99 4.20 21.44
N ALA A 333 -3.00 3.76 20.67
CA ALA A 333 -2.83 2.69 19.68
C ALA A 333 -1.78 3.06 18.62
N VAL A 334 -1.82 4.28 18.06
CA VAL A 334 -0.81 4.76 17.10
C VAL A 334 0.59 4.74 17.73
N LYS A 335 0.75 5.31 18.93
CA LYS A 335 2.04 5.39 19.63
C LYS A 335 2.63 4.01 19.94
N ALA A 336 1.81 3.07 20.43
CA ALA A 336 2.26 1.72 20.77
C ALA A 336 2.83 0.96 19.57
N THR A 337 2.33 1.24 18.37
CA THR A 337 2.79 0.60 17.13
C THR A 337 4.05 1.24 16.53
N GLY A 338 4.51 2.35 17.11
CA GLY A 338 5.67 3.11 16.64
C GLY A 338 5.41 3.99 15.43
N LEU A 339 4.16 4.10 14.94
CA LEU A 339 3.86 4.77 13.67
C LEU A 339 4.26 6.25 13.66
N GLY A 340 5.19 6.60 12.77
CA GLY A 340 5.62 7.97 12.53
C GLY A 340 6.38 8.62 13.69
N LEU A 341 6.91 7.85 14.65
CA LEU A 341 7.67 8.40 15.78
C LEU A 341 9.01 9.03 15.37
N GLY A 342 9.52 8.72 14.19
CA GLY A 342 10.85 9.13 13.71
C GLY A 342 12.01 8.36 14.35
N THR A 343 11.72 7.48 15.31
CA THR A 343 12.73 6.73 16.06
C THR A 343 12.20 5.36 16.50
N ILE A 344 13.14 4.46 16.79
CA ILE A 344 12.92 3.17 17.46
C ILE A 344 13.80 3.21 18.71
N SER A 345 13.28 2.78 19.86
CA SER A 345 14.06 2.78 21.10
C SER A 345 15.35 1.94 20.97
N ASP A 346 16.43 2.36 21.63
CA ASP A 346 17.75 1.71 21.50
C ASP A 346 17.74 0.18 21.70
N PRO A 347 16.99 -0.39 22.68
CA PRO A 347 16.90 -1.84 22.82
C PRO A 347 16.27 -2.51 21.60
N LEU A 348 15.15 -1.97 21.10
CA LEU A 348 14.45 -2.51 19.94
C LEU A 348 15.25 -2.32 18.65
N MET A 349 15.97 -1.20 18.51
CA MET A 349 16.86 -0.97 17.38
C MET A 349 18.00 -2.00 17.39
N THR A 350 18.60 -2.24 18.55
CA THR A 350 19.67 -3.24 18.70
C THR A 350 19.20 -4.63 18.28
N ASP A 351 18.03 -5.07 18.75
CA ASP A 351 17.45 -6.36 18.39
C ASP A 351 17.12 -6.44 16.89
N LEU A 352 16.53 -5.39 16.33
CA LEU A 352 16.19 -5.31 14.91
C LEU A 352 17.43 -5.41 14.03
N ILE A 353 18.48 -4.65 14.33
CA ILE A 353 19.73 -4.65 13.57
C ILE A 353 20.49 -5.97 13.74
N ALA A 354 20.46 -6.59 14.92
CA ALA A 354 21.02 -7.93 15.11
C ALA A 354 20.31 -8.97 14.23
N ALA A 355 18.97 -8.95 14.18
CA ALA A 355 18.19 -9.83 13.32
C ALA A 355 18.47 -9.61 11.82
N VAL A 356 18.60 -8.35 11.41
CA VAL A 356 18.98 -7.95 10.04
C VAL A 356 20.37 -8.48 9.70
N ASN A 357 21.38 -8.21 10.54
CA ASN A 357 22.76 -8.62 10.27
C ASN A 357 22.92 -10.14 10.24
N LYS A 358 22.19 -10.86 11.11
CA LYS A 358 22.12 -12.34 11.06
C LYS A 358 21.57 -12.83 9.72
N SER A 359 20.48 -12.23 9.26
CA SER A 359 19.80 -12.62 8.02
C SER A 359 20.59 -12.21 6.77
N ALA A 360 21.22 -11.04 6.77
CA ALA A 360 22.12 -10.59 5.72
C ALA A 360 23.34 -11.51 5.58
N THR A 361 23.87 -11.98 6.72
CA THR A 361 24.95 -12.96 6.73
C THR A 361 24.50 -14.31 6.18
N ALA A 362 23.30 -14.80 6.56
CA ALA A 362 22.75 -16.04 6.04
C ALA A 362 22.50 -15.96 4.52
N LEU A 363 21.92 -14.85 4.06
CA LEU A 363 21.72 -14.56 2.64
C LEU A 363 23.04 -14.56 1.87
N ALA A 364 24.04 -13.84 2.37
CA ALA A 364 25.34 -13.74 1.72
C ALA A 364 26.05 -15.10 1.65
N ARG A 365 25.99 -15.92 2.72
CA ARG A 365 26.50 -17.30 2.71
C ARG A 365 25.78 -18.18 1.70
N ALA A 366 24.45 -18.08 1.60
CA ALA A 366 23.66 -18.85 0.63
C ALA A 366 23.96 -18.47 -0.83
N LEU A 367 24.63 -17.33 -1.06
CA LEU A 367 25.02 -16.82 -2.36
C LEU A 367 26.55 -16.84 -2.57
N ASP A 368 27.34 -17.36 -1.63
CA ASP A 368 28.82 -17.30 -1.63
C ASP A 368 29.41 -15.88 -1.74
N MET A 369 28.76 -14.90 -1.09
CA MET A 369 29.12 -13.47 -1.12
C MET A 369 29.56 -12.93 0.26
N PRO A 370 30.31 -11.81 0.30
CA PRO A 370 30.54 -11.09 1.55
C PRO A 370 29.24 -10.47 2.09
N ALA A 371 29.04 -10.56 3.40
CA ALA A 371 27.88 -9.99 4.07
C ALA A 371 27.85 -8.46 3.97
N TYR A 372 26.66 -7.92 3.77
CA TYR A 372 26.39 -6.49 3.96
C TYR A 372 26.07 -6.26 5.45
N VAL A 373 26.80 -5.34 6.09
CA VAL A 373 26.60 -5.01 7.51
C VAL A 373 25.83 -3.71 7.61
N VAL A 374 24.71 -3.74 8.32
CA VAL A 374 23.88 -2.57 8.63
C VAL A 374 24.28 -2.07 10.01
N HIS A 375 24.56 -0.77 10.11
CA HIS A 375 25.03 -0.16 11.36
C HIS A 375 23.91 0.54 12.16
N GLY A 376 22.74 0.78 11.56
CA GLY A 376 21.54 1.20 12.29
C GLY A 376 21.62 2.59 12.94
N HIS A 377 22.36 3.53 12.35
CA HIS A 377 22.45 4.88 12.91
C HIS A 377 21.07 5.56 12.91
N ALA A 378 20.64 6.05 14.07
CA ALA A 378 19.56 7.04 14.12
C ALA A 378 20.07 8.32 13.44
N PRO A 379 19.26 9.02 12.62
CA PRO A 379 19.63 10.35 12.16
C PRO A 379 19.86 11.26 13.37
N ALA A 380 20.95 12.02 13.33
CA ALA A 380 21.31 13.01 14.35
C ALA A 380 20.31 14.17 14.41
#